data_AF-A0A2W4PF02-F1
#
_entry.id   AF-A0A2W4PF02-F1
#
_cell.length_a   1.000
_cell.length_b   1.000
_cell.length_c   1.000
_cell.angle_alpha   90.00
_cell.angle_beta   90.00
_cell.angle_gamma   90.00
#
_symmetry.space_group_name_H-M   'P 1'
#
loop_
_entity.id
_entity.type
_entity.pdbx_description
1 polymer ?
#
loop_
_entity_poly.entity_id
_entity_poly.type
_entity_poly.pdbx_seq_one_letter_code
_entity_poly.pdbx_strand_id
1 'polypeptide(L)'
;MKERIEEFIRKNRDSFDDQVPAESVWNRIEEKLPSTPPSLWNRLSVWRAAAVLFMGLSLYLALRPAASVNTDQQAIREFADVEKYYNDQIARTVQLIDTYGSKEGLNGFTQDLHQLEAMYLVLKEEMERNPSAKVRDALVLNLLVRIDLLTQQLQKLDAGARENKQGRES
;
A
#
# COMPACT_ATOMS: atom_id res chain seq x y z
N MET A 1 68.98 -62.40 19.92
CA MET A 1 67.97 -62.26 18.83
C MET A 1 67.79 -60.80 18.41
N LYS A 2 67.67 -59.84 19.35
CA LYS A 2 67.63 -58.40 19.04
C LYS A 2 68.86 -57.91 18.24
N GLU A 3 70.07 -58.31 18.64
CA GLU A 3 71.31 -57.89 17.95
C GLU A 3 71.36 -58.31 16.47
N ARG A 4 70.81 -59.48 16.14
CA ARG A 4 70.78 -60.01 14.77
C ARG A 4 69.84 -59.21 13.86
N ILE A 5 68.72 -58.74 14.40
CA ILE A 5 67.78 -57.89 13.67
C ILE A 5 68.35 -56.46 13.56
N GLU A 6 69.01 -55.97 14.61
CA GLU A 6 69.67 -54.66 14.61
C GLU A 6 70.78 -54.56 13.56
N GLU A 7 71.66 -55.57 13.47
CA GLU A 7 72.66 -55.64 12.39
C GLU A 7 72.02 -55.75 11.01
N PHE A 8 70.94 -56.53 10.88
CA PHE A 8 70.23 -56.68 9.61
C PHE A 8 69.60 -55.36 9.14
N ILE A 9 68.93 -54.63 10.02
CA ILE A 9 68.34 -53.33 9.71
C ILE A 9 69.44 -52.32 9.39
N ARG A 10 70.52 -52.30 10.18
CA ARG A 10 71.62 -51.36 9.99
C ARG A 10 72.37 -51.59 8.68
N LYS A 11 72.56 -52.84 8.28
CA LYS A 11 73.24 -53.22 7.04
C LYS A 11 72.39 -52.96 5.78
N ASN A 12 71.06 -52.97 5.91
CA ASN A 12 70.14 -52.76 4.80
C ASN A 12 69.43 -51.40 4.86
N ARG A 13 69.85 -50.48 5.76
CA ARG A 13 69.18 -49.20 6.00
C ARG A 13 69.02 -48.39 4.72
N ASP A 14 70.10 -48.31 3.95
CA ASP A 14 70.12 -47.54 2.70
C ASP A 14 69.07 -48.10 1.72
N SER A 15 68.99 -49.43 1.57
CA SER A 15 67.99 -50.11 0.73
C SER A 15 66.53 -49.92 1.17
N PHE A 16 66.28 -49.51 2.43
CA PHE A 16 64.94 -49.21 2.90
C PHE A 16 64.53 -47.76 2.60
N ASP A 17 65.48 -46.82 2.57
CA ASP A 17 65.22 -45.38 2.38
C ASP A 17 65.37 -44.92 0.91
N ASP A 18 65.80 -45.79 0.00
CA ASP A 18 66.05 -45.46 -1.42
C ASP A 18 64.78 -45.26 -2.27
N GLN A 19 63.62 -45.76 -1.83
CA GLN A 19 62.40 -45.74 -2.62
C GLN A 19 61.44 -44.66 -2.12
N VAL A 20 61.37 -43.55 -2.86
CA VAL A 20 60.28 -42.58 -2.72
C VAL A 20 59.06 -43.06 -3.52
N PRO A 21 57.84 -43.01 -2.96
CA PRO A 21 56.64 -43.40 -3.67
C PRO A 21 56.41 -42.48 -4.88
N ALA A 22 55.83 -43.03 -5.94
CA ALA A 22 55.49 -42.27 -7.15
C ALA A 22 54.53 -41.12 -6.81
N GLU A 23 54.66 -39.99 -7.50
CA GLU A 23 53.85 -38.77 -7.32
C GLU A 23 52.33 -39.06 -7.40
N SER A 24 51.94 -40.02 -8.24
CA SER A 24 50.55 -40.47 -8.35
C SER A 24 49.96 -41.07 -7.05
N VAL A 25 50.79 -41.60 -6.16
CA VAL A 25 50.37 -42.10 -4.84
C VAL A 25 50.07 -40.93 -3.92
N TRP A 26 50.92 -39.90 -3.93
CA TRP A 26 50.68 -38.66 -3.18
C TRP A 26 49.41 -37.95 -3.65
N ASN A 27 49.21 -37.84 -4.97
CA ASN A 27 48.00 -37.22 -5.53
C ASN A 27 46.71 -37.93 -5.10
N ARG A 28 46.73 -39.28 -5.03
CA ARG A 28 45.56 -40.06 -4.53
C ARG A 28 45.31 -39.88 -3.04
N ILE A 29 46.35 -39.59 -2.25
CA ILE A 29 46.21 -39.31 -0.82
C ILE A 29 45.64 -37.90 -0.64
N GLU A 30 46.14 -36.93 -1.40
CA GLU A 30 45.63 -35.54 -1.42
C GLU A 30 44.16 -35.48 -1.84
N GLU A 31 43.75 -36.27 -2.83
CA GLU A 31 42.36 -36.38 -3.28
C GLU A 31 41.42 -36.98 -2.22
N LYS A 32 41.95 -37.83 -1.33
CA LYS A 32 41.19 -38.46 -0.24
C LYS A 32 41.20 -37.69 1.07
N LEU A 33 41.95 -36.59 1.15
CA LEU A 33 41.91 -35.68 2.29
C LEU A 33 40.62 -34.85 2.23
N PRO A 34 39.89 -34.70 3.35
CA PRO A 34 38.71 -33.86 3.37
C PRO A 34 39.12 -32.42 3.00
N SER A 35 38.66 -31.96 1.83
CA SER A 35 38.87 -30.59 1.39
C SER A 35 38.31 -29.65 2.45
N THR A 36 39.10 -28.66 2.86
CA THR A 36 38.69 -27.65 3.83
C THR A 36 37.34 -27.04 3.43
N PRO A 37 36.40 -26.84 4.39
CA PRO A 37 35.06 -26.37 4.06
C PRO A 37 35.15 -25.03 3.33
N PRO A 38 34.24 -24.76 2.36
CA PRO A 38 34.29 -23.54 1.56
C PRO A 38 34.34 -22.32 2.48
N SER A 39 35.37 -21.51 2.28
CA SER A 39 35.69 -20.38 3.13
C SER A 39 34.50 -19.45 3.31
N LEU A 40 34.06 -19.29 4.55
CA LEU A 40 32.99 -18.36 4.94
C LEU A 40 33.31 -16.91 4.55
N TRP A 41 34.58 -16.60 4.23
CA TRP A 41 35.00 -15.30 3.70
C TRP A 41 34.29 -14.94 2.38
N ASN A 42 34.01 -15.91 1.52
CA ASN A 42 33.24 -15.63 0.30
C ASN A 42 31.78 -15.34 0.62
N ARG A 43 31.20 -15.98 1.65
CA ARG A 43 29.82 -15.67 2.09
C ARG A 43 29.74 -14.28 2.72
N LEU A 44 30.71 -13.90 3.54
CA LEU A 44 30.75 -12.56 4.16
C LEU A 44 30.93 -11.45 3.12
N SER A 45 31.75 -11.69 2.08
CA SER A 45 31.91 -10.76 0.95
C SER A 45 30.65 -10.65 0.10
N VAL A 46 29.91 -11.74 -0.11
CA VAL A 46 28.60 -11.71 -0.80
C VAL A 46 27.58 -10.92 0.01
N TRP A 47 27.56 -11.06 1.34
CA TRP A 47 26.68 -10.27 2.22
C TRP A 47 27.04 -8.78 2.25
N ARG A 48 28.33 -8.45 2.21
CA ARG A 48 28.80 -7.07 2.08
C ARG A 48 28.40 -6.45 0.74
N ALA A 49 28.52 -7.19 -0.35
CA ALA A 49 28.07 -6.74 -1.67
C ALA A 49 26.54 -6.52 -1.71
N ALA A 50 25.77 -7.44 -1.13
CA ALA A 50 24.31 -7.30 -1.01
C ALA A 50 23.93 -6.06 -0.17
N ALA A 51 24.59 -5.84 0.97
CA ALA A 51 24.35 -4.67 1.81
C ALA A 51 24.69 -3.35 1.11
N VAL A 52 25.80 -3.31 0.36
CA VAL A 52 26.19 -2.13 -0.44
C VAL A 52 25.20 -1.88 -1.58
N LEU A 53 24.73 -2.92 -2.25
CA LEU A 53 23.68 -2.79 -3.27
C LEU A 53 22.36 -2.29 -2.66
N PHE A 54 21.97 -2.81 -1.48
CA PHE A 54 20.75 -2.40 -0.80
C PHE A 54 20.84 -0.95 -0.27
N MET A 55 21.96 -0.56 0.33
CA MET A 55 22.23 0.82 0.73
C MET A 55 22.29 1.75 -0.47
N GLY A 56 22.98 1.33 -1.54
CA GLY A 56 23.06 2.09 -2.78
C GLY A 56 21.69 2.27 -3.42
N LEU A 57 20.86 1.23 -3.45
CA LEU A 57 19.49 1.30 -3.94
C LEU A 57 18.60 2.16 -3.04
N SER A 58 18.75 2.05 -1.72
CA SER A 58 18.02 2.86 -0.72
C SER A 58 18.38 4.33 -0.83
N LEU A 59 19.68 4.65 -0.97
CA LEU A 59 20.16 6.01 -1.13
C LEU A 59 19.78 6.55 -2.52
N TYR A 60 19.88 5.73 -3.56
CA TYR A 60 19.42 6.08 -4.89
C TYR A 60 17.92 6.35 -4.90
N LEU A 61 17.09 5.56 -4.22
CA LEU A 61 15.65 5.80 -4.02
C LEU A 61 15.36 7.07 -3.20
N ALA A 62 16.15 7.33 -2.14
CA ALA A 62 15.99 8.52 -1.30
C ALA A 62 16.43 9.82 -1.99
N LEU A 63 17.38 9.75 -2.92
CA LEU A 63 17.88 10.87 -3.72
C LEU A 63 17.12 11.05 -5.04
N ARG A 64 16.25 10.09 -5.44
CA ARG A 64 15.28 10.42 -6.50
C ARG A 64 14.38 11.49 -5.89
N PRO A 65 14.09 12.59 -6.60
CA PRO A 65 12.92 13.37 -6.24
C PRO A 65 11.79 12.36 -6.15
N ALA A 66 11.12 12.29 -5.00
CA ALA A 66 9.94 11.46 -4.87
C ALA A 66 9.09 11.81 -6.09
N ALA A 67 8.95 10.87 -7.04
CA ALA A 67 7.80 10.92 -7.91
C ALA A 67 6.68 10.86 -6.89
N SER A 68 6.05 12.01 -6.65
CA SER A 68 4.78 12.07 -5.98
C SER A 68 3.96 11.03 -6.71
N VAL A 69 3.83 9.84 -6.10
CA VAL A 69 2.62 9.04 -6.32
C VAL A 69 1.56 10.08 -6.11
N ASN A 70 0.87 10.46 -7.19
CA ASN A 70 0.03 11.65 -7.21
C ASN A 70 -1.08 11.42 -6.19
N THR A 71 -0.80 11.69 -4.92
CA THR A 71 -1.73 11.56 -3.79
C THR A 71 -2.96 12.37 -4.12
N ASP A 72 -2.76 13.50 -4.80
CA ASP A 72 -3.78 14.35 -5.37
C ASP A 72 -4.64 13.62 -6.41
N GLN A 73 -4.03 12.88 -7.34
CA GLN A 73 -4.77 12.17 -8.40
C GLN A 73 -5.49 10.92 -7.89
N GLN A 74 -4.94 10.23 -6.89
CA GLN A 74 -5.65 9.15 -6.20
C GLN A 74 -6.81 9.71 -5.36
N ALA A 75 -6.60 10.81 -4.64
CA ALA A 75 -7.65 11.48 -3.87
C ALA A 75 -8.79 12.02 -4.75
N ILE A 76 -8.47 12.53 -5.95
CA ILE A 76 -9.48 12.94 -6.95
C ILE A 76 -10.30 11.74 -7.41
N ARG A 77 -9.66 10.59 -7.70
CA ARG A 77 -10.38 9.38 -8.13
C ARG A 77 -11.28 8.81 -7.05
N GLU A 78 -10.77 8.70 -5.83
CA GLU A 78 -11.55 8.24 -4.67
C GLU A 78 -12.73 9.17 -4.38
N PHE A 79 -12.53 10.49 -4.55
CA PHE A 79 -13.62 11.46 -4.40
C PHE A 79 -14.68 11.34 -5.49
N ALA A 80 -14.31 11.05 -6.74
CA ALA A 80 -15.27 10.93 -7.85
C ALA A 80 -16.33 9.83 -7.60
N ASP A 81 -15.92 8.70 -7.01
CA ASP A 81 -16.84 7.62 -6.65
C ASP A 81 -17.83 8.05 -5.55
N VAL A 82 -17.32 8.77 -4.54
CA VAL A 82 -18.12 9.31 -3.42
C VAL A 82 -19.09 10.38 -3.92
N GLU A 83 -18.63 11.29 -4.77
CA GLU A 83 -19.42 12.34 -5.40
C GLU A 83 -20.60 11.73 -6.18
N LYS A 84 -20.33 10.71 -7.00
CA LYS A 84 -21.37 10.03 -7.78
C LYS A 84 -22.44 9.41 -6.87
N TYR A 85 -22.03 8.70 -5.83
CA TYR A 85 -22.96 8.05 -4.90
C TYR A 85 -23.90 9.07 -4.24
N TYR A 86 -23.36 10.16 -3.71
CA TYR A 86 -24.17 11.17 -3.01
C TYR A 86 -25.04 12.00 -3.96
N ASN A 87 -24.56 12.32 -5.17
CA ASN A 87 -25.37 13.01 -6.16
C ASN A 87 -26.60 12.18 -6.59
N ASP A 88 -26.44 10.86 -6.71
CA ASP A 88 -27.54 9.95 -7.03
C ASP A 88 -28.58 9.88 -5.87
N GLN A 89 -28.12 9.92 -4.61
CA GLN A 89 -29.00 10.03 -3.45
C GLN A 89 -29.77 11.36 -3.44
N ILE A 90 -29.08 12.48 -3.67
CA ILE A 90 -29.69 13.82 -3.76
C ILE A 90 -30.77 13.82 -4.84
N ALA A 91 -30.48 13.33 -6.04
CA ALA A 91 -31.43 13.28 -7.15
C ALA A 91 -32.69 12.49 -6.82
N ARG A 92 -32.55 11.32 -6.18
CA ARG A 92 -33.68 10.51 -5.73
C ARG A 92 -34.55 11.22 -4.69
N THR A 93 -33.92 11.86 -3.70
CA THR A 93 -34.67 12.55 -2.65
C THR A 93 -35.38 13.79 -3.16
N VAL A 94 -34.75 14.54 -4.07
CA VAL A 94 -35.40 15.69 -4.75
C VAL A 94 -36.63 15.24 -5.53
N GLN A 95 -36.53 14.17 -6.33
CA GLN A 95 -37.69 13.63 -7.06
C GLN A 95 -38.83 13.22 -6.14
N LEU A 96 -38.50 12.64 -4.97
CA LEU A 96 -39.48 12.24 -3.97
C LEU A 96 -40.20 13.47 -3.38
N ILE A 97 -39.44 14.51 -3.04
CA ILE A 97 -39.97 15.78 -2.54
C ILE A 97 -40.87 16.45 -3.59
N ASP A 98 -40.47 16.48 -4.86
CA ASP A 98 -41.30 17.04 -5.94
C ASP A 98 -42.61 16.24 -6.14
N THR A 99 -42.57 14.93 -5.92
CA THR A 99 -43.74 14.05 -6.06
C THR A 99 -44.73 14.21 -4.91
N TYR A 100 -44.25 14.38 -3.67
CA TYR A 100 -45.08 14.48 -2.46
C TYR A 100 -45.33 15.91 -1.98
N GLY A 101 -44.59 16.89 -2.48
CA GLY A 101 -44.60 18.28 -2.05
C GLY A 101 -45.86 19.02 -2.47
N SER A 102 -46.73 19.35 -1.51
CA SER A 102 -47.71 20.42 -1.69
C SER A 102 -46.98 21.77 -1.66
N LYS A 103 -47.27 22.68 -2.60
CA LYS A 103 -46.53 23.94 -2.84
C LYS A 103 -46.31 24.84 -1.61
N GLU A 104 -47.08 24.64 -0.55
CA GLU A 104 -47.06 25.43 0.69
C GLU A 104 -45.90 25.07 1.64
N GLY A 105 -45.40 23.84 1.60
CA GLY A 105 -44.39 23.33 2.56
C GLY A 105 -42.93 23.59 2.19
N LEU A 106 -42.65 24.18 1.02
CA LEU A 106 -41.31 24.31 0.44
C LEU A 106 -40.66 25.69 0.65
N ASN A 107 -41.34 26.61 1.32
CA ASN A 107 -40.87 27.99 1.45
C ASN A 107 -39.56 28.07 2.27
N GLY A 108 -38.52 28.69 1.69
CA GLY A 108 -37.19 28.85 2.30
C GLY A 108 -36.22 27.67 2.09
N PHE A 109 -36.74 26.44 2.02
CA PHE A 109 -35.95 25.22 1.80
C PHE A 109 -35.13 25.28 0.49
N THR A 110 -35.75 25.74 -0.60
CA THR A 110 -35.11 25.82 -1.91
C THR A 110 -33.94 26.81 -1.93
N GLN A 111 -34.02 27.89 -1.13
CA GLN A 111 -32.95 28.88 -1.04
C GLN A 111 -31.70 28.31 -0.37
N ASP A 112 -31.86 27.60 0.75
CA ASP A 112 -30.75 26.94 1.45
C ASP A 112 -30.09 25.86 0.59
N LEU A 113 -30.90 25.10 -0.16
CA LEU A 113 -30.41 24.11 -1.11
C LEU A 113 -29.57 24.76 -2.22
N HIS A 114 -30.06 25.85 -2.82
CA HIS A 114 -29.31 26.59 -3.85
C HIS A 114 -28.01 27.20 -3.32
N GLN A 115 -27.99 27.66 -2.07
CA GLN A 115 -26.77 28.16 -1.44
C GLN A 115 -25.74 27.04 -1.26
N LEU A 116 -26.18 25.86 -0.80
CA LEU A 116 -25.32 24.68 -0.70
C LEU A 116 -24.83 24.25 -2.09
N GLU A 117 -25.68 24.38 -3.13
CA GLU A 117 -25.35 24.14 -4.54
C GLU A 117 -24.19 25.00 -5.02
N ALA A 118 -24.35 26.31 -4.90
CA ALA A 118 -23.33 27.29 -5.26
C ALA A 118 -22.02 27.05 -4.51
N MET A 119 -22.09 26.78 -3.20
CA MET A 119 -20.93 26.49 -2.38
C MET A 119 -20.13 25.30 -2.94
N TYR A 120 -20.78 24.18 -3.29
CA TYR A 120 -20.00 23.05 -3.81
C TYR A 120 -19.47 23.24 -5.22
N LEU A 121 -20.09 24.07 -6.07
CA LEU A 121 -19.48 24.45 -7.34
C LEU A 121 -18.16 25.18 -7.12
N VAL A 122 -18.13 26.11 -6.15
CA VAL A 122 -16.90 26.82 -5.75
C VAL A 122 -15.85 25.85 -5.21
N LEU A 123 -16.23 24.94 -4.30
CA LEU A 123 -15.29 23.95 -3.77
C LEU A 123 -14.81 22.97 -4.85
N LYS A 124 -15.64 22.66 -5.85
CA LYS A 124 -15.27 21.78 -6.96
C LYS A 124 -14.24 22.45 -7.86
N GLU A 125 -14.45 23.73 -8.18
CA GLU A 125 -13.47 24.53 -8.91
C GLU A 125 -12.15 24.65 -8.13
N GLU A 126 -12.22 24.84 -6.81
CA GLU A 126 -11.04 24.84 -5.93
C GLU A 126 -10.33 23.48 -5.94
N MET A 127 -11.06 22.35 -5.96
CA MET A 127 -10.49 21.01 -6.01
C MET A 127 -9.76 20.73 -7.33
N GLU A 128 -10.27 21.28 -8.44
CA GLU A 128 -9.61 21.20 -9.76
C GLU A 128 -8.35 22.06 -9.83
N ARG A 129 -8.37 23.24 -9.19
CA ARG A 129 -7.22 24.17 -9.17
C ARG A 129 -6.15 23.78 -8.15
N ASN A 130 -6.57 23.31 -6.98
CA ASN A 130 -5.71 23.03 -5.83
C ASN A 130 -6.25 21.81 -5.05
N PRO A 131 -5.96 20.58 -5.51
CA PRO A 131 -6.43 19.37 -4.86
C PRO A 131 -5.82 19.25 -3.47
N SER A 132 -6.67 19.26 -2.45
CA SER A 132 -6.24 19.07 -1.07
C SER A 132 -7.26 18.28 -0.27
N ALA A 133 -6.79 17.57 0.76
CA ALA A 133 -7.66 16.82 1.66
C ALA A 133 -8.73 17.70 2.30
N LYS A 134 -8.39 18.94 2.65
CA LYS A 134 -9.32 19.90 3.26
C LYS A 134 -10.47 20.28 2.31
N VAL A 135 -10.17 20.52 1.03
CA VAL A 135 -11.19 20.85 0.02
C VAL A 135 -12.09 19.64 -0.24
N ARG A 136 -11.51 18.44 -0.34
CA ARG A 136 -12.27 17.19 -0.45
C ARG A 136 -13.21 16.97 0.74
N ASP A 137 -12.70 17.11 1.96
CA ASP A 137 -13.50 16.89 3.17
C ASP A 137 -14.65 17.91 3.26
N ALA A 138 -14.41 19.16 2.83
CA ALA A 138 -15.44 20.18 2.76
C ALA A 138 -16.48 19.92 1.65
N LEU A 139 -16.09 19.34 0.51
CA LEU A 139 -17.01 18.87 -0.53
C LEU A 139 -17.92 17.76 -0.01
N VAL A 140 -17.34 16.75 0.66
CA VAL A 140 -18.11 15.65 1.27
C VAL A 140 -19.07 16.20 2.32
N LEU A 141 -18.61 17.11 3.18
CA LEU A 141 -19.46 17.75 4.19
C LEU A 141 -20.63 18.50 3.53
N ASN A 142 -20.38 19.24 2.45
CA ASN A 142 -21.43 19.94 1.73
C ASN A 142 -22.51 18.97 1.20
N LEU A 143 -22.10 17.85 0.59
CA LEU A 143 -23.01 16.82 0.10
C LEU A 143 -23.83 16.19 1.24
N LEU A 144 -23.20 15.90 2.37
CA LEU A 144 -23.88 15.34 3.55
C LEU A 144 -24.93 16.30 4.10
N VAL A 145 -24.61 17.60 4.22
CA VAL A 145 -25.56 18.62 4.70
C VAL A 145 -26.75 18.75 3.76
N ARG A 146 -26.55 18.69 2.43
CA ARG A 146 -27.67 18.70 1.48
C ARG A 146 -28.60 17.50 1.69
N ILE A 147 -28.03 16.31 1.86
CA ILE A 147 -28.81 15.08 2.06
C ILE A 147 -29.61 15.17 3.37
N ASP A 148 -28.99 15.65 4.44
CA ASP A 148 -29.67 15.83 5.72
C ASP A 148 -30.83 16.82 5.59
N LEU A 149 -30.59 17.98 4.96
CA LEU A 149 -31.63 18.98 4.72
C LEU A 149 -32.79 18.42 3.87
N LEU A 150 -32.48 17.71 2.79
CA LEU A 150 -33.47 17.03 1.93
C LEU A 150 -34.27 15.99 2.74
N THR A 151 -33.61 15.22 3.58
CA THR A 151 -34.24 14.17 4.40
C THR A 151 -35.19 14.79 5.43
N GLN A 152 -34.77 15.87 6.11
CA GLN A 152 -35.61 16.61 7.04
C GLN A 152 -36.86 17.16 6.34
N GLN A 153 -36.72 17.69 5.13
CA GLN A 153 -37.83 18.22 4.36
C GLN A 153 -38.83 17.12 3.98
N LEU A 154 -38.32 15.97 3.52
CA LEU A 154 -39.16 14.82 3.20
C LEU A 154 -39.94 14.32 4.43
N GLN A 155 -39.31 14.28 5.61
CA GLN A 155 -39.98 13.88 6.85
C GLN A 155 -41.12 14.84 7.22
N LYS A 156 -40.91 16.16 7.07
CA LYS A 156 -41.97 17.16 7.29
C LYS A 156 -43.15 16.97 6.34
N LEU A 157 -42.87 16.68 5.07
CA LEU A 157 -43.90 16.41 4.06
C LEU A 157 -44.70 15.14 4.37
N ASP A 158 -44.04 14.04 4.77
CA ASP A 158 -44.72 12.79 5.15
C ASP A 158 -45.58 12.98 6.41
N ALA A 159 -45.06 13.68 7.44
CA ALA A 159 -45.82 13.99 8.65
C ALA A 159 -47.08 14.81 8.35
N GLY A 160 -46.97 15.89 7.56
CA GLY A 160 -48.13 16.69 7.17
C GLY A 160 -49.13 15.94 6.29
N ALA A 161 -48.65 15.03 5.42
CA ALA A 161 -49.52 14.19 4.60
C ALA A 161 -50.34 13.18 5.42
N ARG A 162 -49.79 12.67 6.53
CA ARG A 162 -50.48 11.73 7.43
C ARG A 162 -51.54 12.42 8.29
N GLU A 163 -51.23 13.61 8.81
CA GLU A 163 -52.18 14.43 9.60
C GLU A 163 -53.43 14.80 8.78
N ASN A 164 -53.24 15.21 7.53
CA ASN A 164 -54.34 15.60 6.64
C ASN A 164 -55.25 14.43 6.22
N LYS A 165 -54.77 13.18 6.33
CA LYS A 165 -55.60 11.98 6.07
C LYS A 165 -56.49 11.64 7.27
N GLN A 166 -55.98 11.74 8.51
CA GLN A 166 -56.77 11.47 9.71
C GLN A 166 -57.87 12.51 9.97
N GLY A 167 -57.63 13.78 9.65
CA GLY A 167 -58.64 14.85 9.78
C GLY A 167 -59.79 14.79 8.75
N ARG A 168 -59.67 13.97 7.70
CA ARG A 168 -60.73 13.75 6.69
C ARG A 168 -61.59 12.53 6.95
N GLU A 169 -61.17 11.64 7.86
CA GLU A 169 -61.89 10.42 8.24
C GLU A 169 -62.64 10.56 9.59
N SER A 170 -62.59 11.74 10.21
CA SER A 170 -63.32 12.12 11.44
C SER A 170 -64.46 13.08 11.11
#